data_AF-L8TMS7-F1
#
_entry.id   AF-L8TMS7-F1
#
_cell.length_a   1.000
_cell.length_b   1.000
_cell.length_c   1.000
_cell.angle_alpha   90.00
_cell.angle_beta   90.00
_cell.angle_gamma   90.00
#
_symmetry.space_group_name_H-M   'P 1'
#
loop_
_entity.id
_entity.type
_entity.pdbx_description
1 polymer ?
#
loop_
_entity_poly.entity_id
_entity_poly.type
_entity_poly.pdbx_seq_one_letter_code
_entity_poly.pdbx_strand_id
1 'polypeptide(L)'
;MSNDTTAPKGITTLIYRDALGTDFSNRGISAHVMEVTVIGEGIDPVFEATEKRPAVRLVKKKSFHDETVVHAEPVTPAGEPKPWYMFGGTFIYSSDSRFRRAAGQHGAIALHDRRE
;
A
#
# COMPACT_ATOMS: atom_id res chain seq x y z
N MET A 1 -29.25 -1.49 -3.76
CA MET A 1 -27.85 -1.84 -3.49
C MET A 1 -27.23 -0.64 -2.80
N SER A 2 -26.81 -0.78 -1.54
CA SER A 2 -26.22 0.34 -0.80
C SER A 2 -24.86 0.68 -1.42
N ASN A 3 -24.76 1.85 -2.06
CA ASN A 3 -23.47 2.49 -2.32
C ASN A 3 -22.91 2.87 -0.94
N ASP A 4 -22.21 1.93 -0.31
CA ASP A 4 -21.51 2.19 0.92
C ASP A 4 -20.28 3.03 0.56
N THR A 5 -20.47 4.36 0.53
CA THR A 5 -19.46 5.40 0.30
C THR A 5 -18.53 5.58 1.51
N THR A 6 -18.36 4.54 2.32
CA THR A 6 -17.51 4.58 3.50
C THR A 6 -16.04 4.42 3.09
N ALA A 7 -15.19 5.32 3.57
CA ALA A 7 -13.75 5.27 3.30
C ALA A 7 -13.17 3.90 3.70
N PRO A 8 -12.24 3.32 2.91
CA PRO A 8 -11.65 2.03 3.24
C PRO A 8 -11.01 2.03 4.63
N LYS A 9 -11.20 0.94 5.39
CA LYS A 9 -10.64 0.78 6.73
C LYS A 9 -9.54 -0.27 6.76
N GLY A 10 -8.52 -0.05 7.58
CA GLY A 10 -7.40 -0.96 7.71
C GLY A 10 -6.46 -0.60 8.84
N ILE A 11 -5.16 -0.88 8.69
CA ILE A 11 -4.13 -0.56 9.68
C ILE A 11 -3.18 0.52 9.16
N THR A 12 -2.62 1.31 10.07
CA THR A 12 -1.67 2.37 9.71
C THR A 12 -0.26 1.80 9.55
N THR A 13 0.45 2.23 8.50
CA THR A 13 1.88 1.96 8.29
C THR A 13 2.63 3.24 7.93
N LEU A 14 3.92 3.28 8.25
CA LEU A 14 4.83 4.36 7.86
C LEU A 14 5.45 4.05 6.50
N ILE A 15 5.69 5.09 5.71
CA ILE A 15 6.45 5.04 4.46
C ILE A 15 7.92 5.34 4.74
N TYR A 16 8.79 4.43 4.32
CA TYR A 16 10.24 4.55 4.36
C TYR A 16 10.73 4.86 2.94
N ARG A 17 11.51 5.92 2.82
CA ARG A 17 12.00 6.47 1.54
C ARG A 17 13.51 6.58 1.55
N ASP A 18 14.07 6.86 0.39
CA ASP A 18 15.46 7.25 0.25
C ASP A 18 15.79 8.42 1.18
N ALA A 19 16.86 8.28 1.97
CA ALA A 19 17.24 9.26 2.98
C ALA A 19 17.79 10.56 2.38
N LEU A 20 18.25 10.55 1.13
CA LEU A 20 18.68 11.74 0.40
C LEU A 20 17.50 12.53 -0.18
N GLY A 21 16.27 12.01 -0.05
CA GLY A 21 15.04 12.70 -0.43
C GLY A 21 14.73 12.62 -1.92
N THR A 22 15.40 11.75 -2.68
CA THR A 22 15.12 11.60 -4.11
C THR A 22 13.80 10.86 -4.31
N ASP A 23 12.88 11.45 -5.07
CA ASP A 23 11.60 10.82 -5.43
C ASP A 23 11.74 10.05 -6.76
N PHE A 24 11.61 8.72 -6.70
CA PHE A 24 11.52 7.84 -7.88
C PHE A 24 10.10 7.32 -8.12
N SER A 25 9.11 7.79 -7.35
CA SER A 25 7.70 7.42 -7.53
C SER A 25 7.00 8.17 -8.66
N ASN A 26 7.68 9.11 -9.34
CA ASN A 26 7.06 9.99 -10.33
C ASN A 26 5.81 10.71 -9.75
N ARG A 27 5.96 11.34 -8.57
CA ARG A 27 4.88 12.02 -7.84
C ARG A 27 3.75 11.09 -7.37
N GLY A 28 4.08 9.82 -7.08
CA GLY A 28 3.18 8.85 -6.45
C GLY A 28 2.79 9.25 -5.02
N ILE A 29 1.99 8.43 -4.35
CA ILE A 29 1.50 8.75 -3.00
C ILE A 29 2.63 8.98 -1.98
N SER A 30 3.75 8.26 -2.14
CA SER A 30 4.92 8.35 -1.28
C SER A 30 5.67 9.67 -1.42
N ALA A 31 5.44 10.45 -2.49
CA ALA A 31 5.96 11.80 -2.59
C ALA A 31 5.24 12.80 -1.65
N HIS A 32 3.99 12.50 -1.27
CA HIS A 32 3.09 13.47 -0.61
C HIS A 32 2.75 13.14 0.84
N VAL A 33 2.75 11.86 1.22
CA VAL A 33 2.32 11.41 2.56
C VAL A 33 3.35 10.53 3.26
N MET A 34 3.42 10.61 4.58
CA MET A 34 4.34 9.81 5.41
C MET A 34 3.75 8.47 5.85
N GLU A 35 2.43 8.33 5.76
CA GLU A 35 1.69 7.17 6.27
C GLU A 35 0.63 6.74 5.26
N VAL A 36 0.28 5.46 5.30
CA VAL A 36 -0.82 4.89 4.52
C VAL A 36 -1.69 3.99 5.38
N THR A 37 -2.93 3.82 4.91
CA THR A 37 -3.87 2.85 5.50
C THR A 37 -3.80 1.59 4.66
N VAL A 38 -3.15 0.56 5.18
CA VAL A 38 -3.07 -0.73 4.52
C VAL A 38 -4.40 -1.45 4.67
N ILE A 39 -4.96 -1.90 3.56
CA ILE A 39 -6.19 -2.69 3.48
C ILE A 39 -5.92 -4.02 2.75
N GLY A 40 -6.82 -4.99 2.91
CA GLY A 40 -6.76 -6.25 2.18
C GLY A 40 -7.14 -7.45 3.03
N GLU A 41 -6.98 -8.64 2.45
CA GLU A 41 -7.23 -9.89 3.15
C GLU A 41 -6.34 -10.04 4.38
N GLY A 42 -6.93 -10.44 5.50
CA GLY A 42 -6.21 -10.63 6.77
C GLY A 42 -5.86 -9.34 7.53
N ILE A 43 -6.31 -8.17 7.03
CA ILE A 43 -6.19 -6.88 7.73
C ILE A 43 -7.51 -6.55 8.43
N ASP A 44 -7.43 -6.27 9.73
CA ASP A 44 -8.60 -5.84 10.50
C ASP A 44 -8.99 -4.39 10.12
N PRO A 45 -10.29 -4.09 9.88
CA PRO A 45 -10.75 -2.76 9.50
C PRO A 45 -10.82 -1.83 10.72
N VAL A 46 -9.68 -1.24 11.11
CA VAL A 46 -9.56 -0.48 12.37
C VAL A 46 -9.61 1.03 12.14
N PHE A 47 -8.76 1.53 11.25
CA PHE A 47 -8.58 2.96 11.00
C PHE A 47 -9.08 3.31 9.60
N GLU A 48 -9.85 4.38 9.51
CA GLU A 48 -10.28 4.92 8.22
C GLU A 48 -9.10 5.53 7.45
N ALA A 49 -9.09 5.29 6.14
CA ALA A 49 -8.24 5.98 5.21
C ALA A 49 -8.68 7.44 5.07
N THR A 50 -7.71 8.33 4.93
CA THR A 50 -7.93 9.77 4.78
C THR A 50 -7.03 10.32 3.67
N GLU A 51 -7.22 11.57 3.24
CA GLU A 51 -6.32 12.21 2.27
C GLU A 51 -4.86 12.27 2.78
N LYS A 52 -4.67 12.42 4.10
CA LYS A 52 -3.34 12.44 4.73
C LYS A 52 -2.74 11.04 4.95
N ARG A 53 -3.59 10.01 4.88
CA ARG A 53 -3.23 8.59 5.06
C ARG A 53 -4.02 7.73 4.07
N PRO A 54 -3.73 7.86 2.76
CA PRO A 54 -4.49 7.22 1.70
C PRO A 54 -4.43 5.69 1.81
N ALA A 55 -5.42 5.03 1.22
CA ALA A 55 -5.50 3.58 1.23
C ALA A 55 -4.51 2.94 0.24
N VAL A 56 -3.79 1.93 0.70
CA VAL A 56 -3.01 1.01 -0.15
C VAL A 56 -3.47 -0.42 0.11
N ARG A 57 -3.49 -1.25 -0.93
CA ARG A 57 -3.88 -2.65 -0.82
C ARG A 57 -2.65 -3.54 -0.81
N LEU A 58 -2.58 -4.48 0.13
CA LEU A 58 -1.64 -5.60 0.04
C LEU A 58 -2.03 -6.52 -1.11
N VAL A 59 -1.08 -6.79 -1.98
CA VAL A 59 -1.24 -7.64 -3.16
C VAL A 59 -0.26 -8.80 -3.05
N LYS A 60 -0.80 -10.00 -3.17
CA LYS A 60 -0.03 -11.25 -3.24
C LYS A 60 -0.18 -11.83 -4.63
N LYS A 61 0.92 -12.01 -5.34
CA LYS A 61 0.93 -12.60 -6.69
C LYS A 61 1.94 -13.73 -6.74
N LYS A 62 1.58 -14.81 -7.44
CA LYS A 62 2.58 -15.80 -7.86
C LYS A 62 3.47 -15.19 -8.95
N SER A 63 4.77 -15.25 -8.76
CA SER A 63 5.77 -14.93 -9.80
C SER A 63 6.24 -16.19 -10.51
N PHE A 64 7.24 -16.02 -11.39
CA PHE A 64 7.97 -17.15 -11.97
C PHE A 64 8.52 -18.06 -10.87
N HIS A 65 8.55 -19.37 -11.14
CA HIS A 65 9.00 -20.43 -10.22
C HIS A 65 8.15 -20.63 -8.94
N ASP A 66 6.86 -20.31 -8.97
CA ASP A 66 5.93 -20.49 -7.82
C ASP A 66 6.27 -19.67 -6.56
N GLU A 67 7.21 -18.72 -6.66
CA GLU A 67 7.47 -17.77 -5.59
C GLU A 67 6.27 -16.82 -5.42
N THR A 68 5.93 -16.48 -4.17
CA THR A 68 4.89 -15.47 -3.89
C THR A 68 5.55 -14.13 -3.65
N VAL A 69 5.25 -13.16 -4.50
CA VAL A 69 5.67 -11.77 -4.32
C VAL A 69 4.55 -11.01 -3.60
N VAL A 70 4.94 -10.25 -2.58
CA VAL A 70 4.05 -9.42 -1.78
C VAL A 70 4.47 -7.97 -1.90
N HIS A 71 3.56 -7.11 -2.35
CA HIS A 71 3.75 -5.66 -2.41
C HIS A 71 2.48 -4.93 -1.98
N ALA A 72 2.57 -3.62 -1.77
CA ALA A 72 1.43 -2.74 -1.58
C ALA A 72 1.27 -1.80 -2.77
N GLU A 73 0.05 -1.47 -3.16
CA GLU A 73 -0.23 -0.52 -4.24
C GLU A 73 -1.43 0.38 -3.90
N PRO A 74 -1.48 1.63 -4.39
CA PRO A 74 -2.60 2.53 -4.17
C PRO A 74 -3.95 1.93 -4.61
N VAL A 75 -4.99 2.21 -3.84
CA VAL A 75 -6.36 1.91 -4.26
C VAL A 75 -6.78 2.93 -5.32
N THR A 76 -7.08 2.46 -6.53
CA THR A 76 -7.64 3.32 -7.58
C THR A 76 -9.14 3.47 -7.37
N PRO A 77 -9.71 4.70 -7.47
CA PRO A 77 -11.15 4.91 -7.36
C PRO A 77 -11.96 4.04 -8.33
N ALA A 78 -13.19 3.70 -7.94
CA ALA A 78 -14.08 2.93 -8.80
C ALA A 78 -14.41 3.71 -10.08
N GLY A 79 -14.27 3.07 -11.23
CA GLY A 79 -14.54 3.69 -12.54
C GLY A 79 -13.35 4.40 -13.17
N GLU A 80 -12.21 4.50 -12.48
CA GLU A 80 -10.97 5.00 -13.07
C GLU A 80 -10.09 3.88 -13.62
N PRO A 81 -9.36 4.11 -14.74
CA PRO A 81 -8.39 3.14 -15.23
C PRO A 81 -7.31 2.92 -14.19
N LYS A 82 -7.13 1.67 -13.76
CA LYS A 82 -6.08 1.30 -12.82
C LYS A 82 -4.72 1.40 -13.53
N PRO A 83 -3.84 2.34 -13.13
CA PRO A 83 -2.53 2.45 -13.75
C PRO A 83 -1.67 1.24 -13.36
N TRP A 84 -0.66 0.96 -14.16
CA TRP A 84 0.35 -0.02 -13.81
C TRP A 84 1.28 0.57 -12.74
N TYR A 85 1.08 0.14 -11.50
CA TYR A 85 1.91 0.58 -10.39
C TYR A 85 3.23 -0.18 -10.36
N MET A 86 4.33 0.56 -10.32
CA MET A 86 5.68 0.01 -10.25
C MET A 86 6.36 0.37 -8.94
N PHE A 87 7.34 -0.45 -8.56
CA PHE A 87 8.21 -0.15 -7.43
C PHE A 87 9.08 1.09 -7.72
N GLY A 88 8.99 2.09 -6.85
CA GLY A 88 9.74 3.33 -6.92
C GLY A 88 10.79 3.48 -5.81
N GLY A 89 11.22 2.39 -5.17
CA GLY A 89 12.24 2.45 -4.11
C GLY A 89 11.72 2.81 -2.71
N THR A 90 10.40 2.85 -2.50
CA THR A 90 9.80 3.14 -1.19
C THR A 90 9.18 1.89 -0.57
N PHE A 91 9.19 1.82 0.75
CA PHE A 91 8.67 0.68 1.52
C PHE A 91 7.64 1.14 2.54
N ILE A 92 6.78 0.23 2.97
CA ILE A 92 5.89 0.43 4.10
C ILE A 92 6.16 -0.57 5.22
N TYR A 93 6.04 -0.13 6.46
CA TYR A 93 6.19 -1.01 7.62
C TYR A 93 5.34 -0.57 8.81
N SER A 94 4.97 -1.55 9.63
CA SER A 94 4.40 -1.36 10.96
C SER A 94 4.86 -2.49 11.88
N SER A 95 5.11 -2.15 13.15
CA SER A 95 5.39 -3.12 14.21
C SER A 95 4.14 -3.88 14.64
N ASP A 96 2.95 -3.48 14.17
CA ASP A 96 1.69 -4.17 14.43
C ASP A 96 1.74 -5.60 13.88
N SER A 97 1.50 -6.58 14.75
CA SER A 97 1.51 -8.00 14.38
C SER A 97 0.49 -8.37 13.28
N ARG A 98 -0.57 -7.57 13.12
CA ARG A 98 -1.57 -7.73 12.05
C ARG A 98 -0.97 -7.46 10.67
N PHE A 99 -0.03 -6.53 10.58
CA PHE A 99 0.66 -6.21 9.33
C PHE A 99 1.48 -7.40 8.83
N ARG A 100 2.37 -7.96 9.67
CA ARG A 100 3.18 -9.13 9.28
C ARG A 100 2.32 -10.36 8.97
N ARG A 101 1.22 -10.56 9.71
CA ARG A 101 0.31 -11.69 9.50
C ARG A 101 -0.40 -11.58 8.14
N ALA A 102 -0.90 -10.39 7.81
CA ALA A 102 -1.52 -10.14 6.52
C ALA A 102 -0.51 -10.21 5.37
N ALA A 103 0.69 -9.64 5.54
CA ALA A 103 1.74 -9.69 4.54
C ALA A 103 2.28 -11.10 4.32
N GLY A 104 2.26 -11.97 5.34
CA GLY A 104 2.83 -13.32 5.27
C GLY A 104 4.36 -13.33 5.33
N GLN A 105 4.99 -12.20 5.63
CA GLN A 105 6.44 -12.09 5.79
C GLN A 105 6.82 -11.09 6.89
N HIS A 106 8.04 -11.22 7.39
CA HIS A 106 8.65 -10.26 8.31
C HIS A 106 9.29 -9.11 7.54
N GLY A 107 9.26 -7.92 8.14
CA GLY A 107 9.93 -6.73 7.61
C GLY A 107 9.02 -5.84 6.75
N ALA A 108 9.64 -4.91 6.04
CA ALA A 108 8.96 -3.92 5.23
C ALA A 108 8.46 -4.51 3.91
N ILE A 109 7.40 -3.93 3.37
CA ILE A 109 6.79 -4.32 2.09
C ILE A 109 7.05 -3.23 1.07
N ALA A 110 7.43 -3.62 -0.15
CA ALA A 110 7.61 -2.67 -1.25
C ALA A 110 6.29 -1.92 -1.53
N LEU A 111 6.36 -0.60 -1.62
CA LEU A 111 5.26 0.24 -2.07
C LEU A 111 5.41 0.51 -3.56
N HIS A 112 4.48 -0.02 -4.34
CA HIS A 112 4.37 0.22 -5.76
C HIS A 112 3.41 1.37 -5.97
N ASP A 113 3.92 2.59 -6.05
CA ASP A 113 3.11 3.78 -6.31
C ASP A 113 3.61 4.61 -7.50
N ARG A 114 4.69 4.17 -8.15
CA ARG A 114 5.18 4.80 -9.38
C ARG A 114 4.19 4.58 -10.53
N ARG A 115 3.89 5.67 -11.24
CA ARG A 115 3.02 5.70 -12.43
C ARG A 115 3.85 6.15 -13.65
N GLU A 116 3.50 5.64 -14.83
CA GLU A 116 4.01 6.08 -16.15
C GLU A 116 2.84 6.45 -17.06
#